data_AF-A0A7Y6IAD8-F1
#
_entry.id   AF-A0A7Y6IAD8-F1
#
_cell.length_a   1.000
_cell.length_b   1.000
_cell.length_c   1.000
_cell.angle_alpha   90.00
_cell.angle_beta   90.00
_cell.angle_gamma   90.00
#
_symmetry.space_group_name_H-M   'P 1'
#
loop_
_entity.id
_entity.type
_entity.pdbx_description
1 polymer ?
#
loop_
_entity_poly.entity_id
_entity_poly.type
_entity_poly.pdbx_seq_one_letter_code
_entity_poly.pdbx_strand_id
1 'polypeptide(L)'
;MPARPAGPDLLPVPGRDGGRGPLAAAPDPVPASGADDLETSAAGRDPEGADLGGDPDGVDLDGDPLAAFMPARMVRWVRAQTGPEPVPDAPDRATLARWYKDFDALVAAARSSPEARAAVERFSGVPLDRLPVKPPAFSKVCAALHATCYDAGLAASRLAGADPAVVAERIGHLRRWLATAGRSTTWLEAAPAPDPDPAAVEELLTPPRSFTTEQVRTLFSALFGVDKGPSVPGVRERFGDEGVRHALLAYLKTGERPLRETVAADLTPDPAPSPDPDLGPDPDLGPDSDLGPDAGTRLDAS
;
A
#
# COMPACT_ATOMS: atom_id res chain seq x y z
N MET A 1 56.86 -30.65 18.25
CA MET A 1 56.17 -30.22 17.01
C MET A 1 55.07 -31.22 16.70
N PRO A 2 53.78 -30.87 16.87
CA PRO A 2 52.69 -31.80 16.59
C PRO A 2 52.35 -31.81 15.10
N ALA A 3 52.08 -33.02 14.58
CA ALA A 3 51.77 -33.31 13.20
C ALA A 3 50.42 -32.71 12.77
N ARG A 4 50.38 -32.12 11.56
CA ARG A 4 49.17 -31.60 10.91
C ARG A 4 48.24 -32.75 10.49
N PRO A 5 46.92 -32.65 10.70
CA PRO A 5 45.97 -33.60 10.14
C PRO A 5 45.78 -33.37 8.63
N ALA A 6 45.66 -34.50 7.90
CA ALA A 6 45.40 -34.55 6.47
C ALA A 6 43.99 -33.99 6.14
N GLY A 7 43.92 -33.12 5.14
CA GLY A 7 42.67 -32.56 4.62
C GLY A 7 41.91 -33.56 3.73
N PRO A 8 40.59 -33.38 3.57
CA PRO A 8 39.77 -34.29 2.79
C PRO A 8 39.98 -34.10 1.27
N ASP A 9 40.06 -35.24 0.58
CA ASP A 9 40.06 -35.38 -0.88
C ASP A 9 38.80 -34.75 -1.48
N LEU A 10 39.00 -33.73 -2.31
CA LEU A 10 37.96 -33.15 -3.16
C LEU A 10 37.89 -33.93 -4.47
N LEU A 11 36.77 -34.65 -4.66
CA LEU A 11 36.44 -35.31 -5.93
C LEU A 11 36.17 -34.26 -7.04
N PRO A 12 36.54 -34.55 -8.29
CA PRO A 12 36.34 -33.64 -9.42
C PRO A 12 34.86 -33.53 -9.83
N VAL A 13 34.39 -32.29 -9.99
CA VAL A 13 33.08 -31.96 -10.55
C VAL A 13 33.12 -32.13 -12.07
N PRO A 14 32.23 -32.92 -12.69
CA PRO A 14 32.18 -33.07 -14.14
C PRO A 14 31.68 -31.78 -14.84
N GLY A 15 32.33 -31.48 -15.96
CA GLY A 15 32.17 -30.26 -16.75
C GLY A 15 30.76 -30.02 -17.26
N ARG A 16 30.35 -28.76 -17.18
CA ARG A 16 29.10 -28.24 -17.72
C ARG A 16 29.39 -27.71 -19.13
N ASP A 17 29.19 -28.57 -20.12
CA ASP A 17 29.35 -28.25 -21.53
C ASP A 17 28.34 -27.18 -21.97
N GLY A 18 28.86 -26.16 -22.66
CA GLY A 18 28.11 -25.02 -23.16
C GLY A 18 27.36 -25.35 -24.45
N GLY A 19 26.03 -25.39 -24.37
CA GLY A 19 25.14 -25.35 -25.52
C GLY A 19 24.54 -23.95 -25.70
N ARG A 20 25.18 -23.09 -26.49
CA ARG A 20 24.55 -21.87 -27.04
C ARG A 20 23.60 -22.30 -28.17
N GLY A 21 22.31 -22.33 -27.89
CA GLY A 21 21.26 -22.43 -28.91
C GLY A 21 21.06 -21.10 -29.66
N PRO A 22 20.65 -21.13 -30.93
CA PRO A 22 20.47 -19.93 -31.74
C PRO A 22 19.28 -19.08 -31.28
N LEU A 23 19.49 -17.76 -31.25
CA LEU A 23 18.45 -16.74 -31.07
C LEU A 23 17.36 -16.93 -32.13
N ALA A 24 16.14 -17.23 -31.70
CA ALA A 24 14.95 -17.12 -32.54
C ALA A 24 14.65 -15.64 -32.80
N ALA A 25 14.49 -15.29 -34.07
CA ALA A 25 14.10 -13.97 -34.54
C ALA A 25 12.75 -13.54 -33.95
N ALA A 26 12.68 -12.30 -33.47
CA ALA A 26 11.43 -11.68 -33.04
C ALA A 26 10.50 -11.47 -34.26
N PRO A 27 9.18 -11.71 -34.13
CA PRO A 27 8.22 -11.39 -35.18
C PRO A 27 8.05 -9.88 -35.36
N ASP A 28 7.88 -9.46 -36.61
CA ASP A 28 7.65 -8.07 -37.02
C ASP A 28 6.38 -7.46 -36.38
N PRO A 29 6.40 -6.15 -36.06
CA PRO A 29 5.24 -5.44 -35.53
C PRO A 29 4.15 -5.28 -36.60
N VAL A 30 2.95 -5.73 -36.26
CA VAL A 30 1.72 -5.53 -37.04
C VAL A 30 1.34 -4.04 -37.02
N PRO A 31 0.98 -3.42 -38.15
CA PRO A 31 0.55 -2.02 -38.18
C PRO A 31 -0.83 -1.84 -37.52
N ALA A 32 -0.92 -0.86 -36.62
CA ALA A 32 -2.18 -0.39 -36.06
C ALA A 32 -2.99 0.34 -37.14
N SER A 33 -4.20 -0.14 -37.40
CA SER A 33 -5.17 0.48 -38.31
C SER A 33 -6.51 0.58 -37.60
N GLY A 34 -7.17 1.73 -37.74
CA GLY A 34 -8.59 1.90 -37.45
C GLY A 34 -8.89 2.63 -36.15
N ALA A 35 -8.86 3.96 -36.21
CA ALA A 35 -9.76 4.79 -35.42
C ALA A 35 -11.14 4.74 -36.10
N ASP A 36 -12.20 4.51 -35.33
CA ASP A 36 -13.53 5.00 -35.65
C ASP A 36 -14.39 5.09 -34.39
N ASP A 37 -15.15 6.16 -34.37
CA ASP A 37 -15.99 6.70 -33.30
C ASP A 37 -17.05 5.74 -32.76
N LEU A 38 -17.28 5.78 -31.44
CA LEU A 38 -18.63 5.71 -30.87
C LEU A 38 -18.70 6.51 -29.56
N GLU A 39 -19.23 7.73 -29.67
CA GLU A 39 -19.94 8.41 -28.58
C GLU A 39 -21.01 7.49 -28.00
N THR A 40 -20.99 7.26 -26.68
CA THR A 40 -22.23 7.01 -25.95
C THR A 40 -22.11 7.60 -24.56
N SER A 41 -22.78 8.74 -24.42
CA SER A 41 -23.12 9.42 -23.19
C SER A 41 -24.00 8.52 -22.31
N ALA A 42 -23.60 8.31 -21.06
CA ALA A 42 -24.47 7.81 -20.00
C ALA A 42 -24.16 8.57 -18.71
N ALA A 43 -25.02 9.53 -18.43
CA ALA A 43 -25.10 10.24 -17.17
C ALA A 43 -25.54 9.30 -16.03
N GLY A 44 -24.97 9.56 -14.84
CA GLY A 44 -25.69 9.49 -13.57
C GLY A 44 -25.95 8.11 -12.97
N ARG A 45 -25.10 7.74 -12.01
CA ARG A 45 -25.51 7.28 -10.68
C ARG A 45 -24.28 7.15 -9.78
N ASP A 46 -24.17 8.05 -8.82
CA ASP A 46 -23.34 7.81 -7.63
C ASP A 46 -23.95 6.60 -6.90
N PRO A 47 -23.17 5.55 -6.60
CA PRO A 47 -23.64 4.50 -5.72
C PRO A 47 -23.70 5.08 -4.31
N GLU A 48 -24.91 5.47 -3.89
CA GLU A 48 -25.27 5.64 -2.49
C GLU A 48 -24.68 4.49 -1.68
N GLY A 49 -23.94 4.85 -0.63
CA GLY A 49 -23.23 3.93 0.25
C GLY A 49 -24.17 2.83 0.72
N ALA A 50 -23.89 1.61 0.27
CA ALA A 50 -24.50 0.43 0.81
C ALA A 50 -24.09 0.33 2.28
N ASP A 51 -24.99 0.75 3.16
CA ASP A 51 -24.96 0.46 4.58
C ASP A 51 -25.10 -1.06 4.76
N LEU A 52 -23.94 -1.73 4.78
CA LEU A 52 -23.82 -3.18 4.90
C LEU A 52 -23.76 -3.57 6.38
N GLY A 53 -24.91 -3.57 7.05
CA GLY A 53 -25.26 -4.49 8.13
C GLY A 53 -24.41 -4.46 9.42
N GLY A 54 -25.07 -4.11 10.53
CA GLY A 54 -24.52 -4.19 11.89
C GLY A 54 -23.97 -5.57 12.29
N ASP A 55 -22.91 -5.52 13.10
CA ASP A 55 -22.00 -6.62 13.43
C ASP A 55 -22.64 -7.68 14.36
N PRO A 56 -22.64 -8.99 14.00
CA PRO A 56 -23.18 -10.05 14.85
C PRO A 56 -22.31 -10.42 16.08
N ASP A 57 -21.05 -9.94 16.19
CA ASP A 57 -20.15 -10.34 17.30
C ASP A 57 -19.56 -9.16 18.12
N GLY A 58 -19.95 -7.91 17.84
CA GLY A 58 -19.71 -6.76 18.74
C GLY A 58 -18.25 -6.43 19.08
N VAL A 59 -17.27 -6.93 18.32
CA VAL A 59 -15.90 -6.45 18.45
C VAL A 59 -15.86 -5.07 17.86
N ASP A 60 -15.91 -4.08 18.73
CA ASP A 60 -15.69 -2.69 18.36
C ASP A 60 -14.30 -2.57 17.72
N LEU A 61 -14.29 -2.44 16.39
CA LEU A 61 -13.08 -2.21 15.63
C LEU A 61 -12.76 -0.71 15.56
N ASP A 62 -13.63 0.15 16.11
CA ASP A 62 -13.37 1.56 16.20
C ASP A 62 -12.20 1.77 17.16
N GLY A 63 -11.05 2.10 16.59
CA GLY A 63 -9.79 2.26 17.32
C GLY A 63 -8.86 1.05 17.30
N ASP A 64 -9.16 -0.06 16.60
CA ASP A 64 -8.13 -1.10 16.40
C ASP A 64 -7.03 -0.54 15.48
N PRO A 65 -5.77 -0.45 15.95
CA PRO A 65 -4.69 0.14 15.17
C PRO A 65 -4.40 -0.61 13.85
N LEU A 66 -4.75 -1.89 13.76
CA LEU A 66 -4.58 -2.69 12.54
C LEU A 66 -5.55 -2.32 11.43
N ALA A 67 -6.71 -1.71 11.76
CA ALA A 67 -7.70 -1.28 10.77
C ALA A 67 -7.12 -0.23 9.79
N ALA A 68 -6.05 0.46 10.18
CA ALA A 68 -5.31 1.36 9.28
C ALA A 68 -4.59 0.61 8.14
N PHE A 69 -4.21 -0.66 8.34
CA PHE A 69 -3.29 -1.40 7.47
C PHE A 69 -3.90 -2.63 6.78
N MET A 70 -5.14 -3.00 7.14
CA MET A 70 -5.85 -4.13 6.54
C MET A 70 -7.35 -4.00 6.76
N PRO A 71 -8.17 -4.67 5.94
CA PRO A 71 -9.62 -4.57 6.08
C PRO A 71 -10.10 -5.21 7.39
N ALA A 72 -11.21 -4.70 7.94
CA ALA A 72 -11.83 -5.16 9.19
C ALA A 72 -11.95 -6.69 9.32
N ARG A 73 -12.42 -7.36 8.26
CA ARG A 73 -12.50 -8.83 8.19
C ARG A 73 -11.18 -9.55 8.49
N MET A 74 -10.07 -8.98 8.02
CA MET A 74 -8.74 -9.52 8.20
C MET A 74 -8.22 -9.20 9.61
N VAL A 75 -8.55 -8.02 10.17
CA VAL A 75 -8.26 -7.69 11.57
C VAL A 75 -8.91 -8.72 12.52
N ARG A 76 -10.22 -8.97 12.36
CA ARG A 76 -10.93 -9.98 13.17
C ARG A 76 -10.28 -11.35 13.05
N TRP A 77 -9.93 -11.76 11.83
CA TRP A 77 -9.23 -13.03 11.59
C TRP A 77 -7.85 -13.09 12.28
N VAL A 78 -7.02 -12.06 12.16
CA VAL A 78 -5.69 -12.00 12.82
C VAL A 78 -5.83 -12.07 14.34
N ARG A 79 -6.75 -11.30 14.93
CA ARG A 79 -7.00 -11.29 16.37
C ARG A 79 -7.47 -12.66 16.87
N ALA A 80 -8.31 -13.36 16.10
CA ALA A 80 -8.78 -14.70 16.46
C ALA A 80 -7.68 -15.79 16.36
N GLN A 81 -6.70 -15.64 15.46
CA GLN A 81 -5.64 -16.64 15.25
C GLN A 81 -4.47 -16.55 16.23
N THR A 82 -4.22 -15.36 16.79
CA THR A 82 -2.98 -15.11 17.56
C THR A 82 -3.08 -15.57 19.03
N GLY A 83 -4.25 -16.05 19.45
CA GLY A 83 -4.45 -16.59 20.80
C GLY A 83 -4.15 -15.55 21.90
N PRO A 84 -3.48 -15.93 23.00
CA PRO A 84 -3.17 -15.00 24.09
C PRO A 84 -1.97 -14.09 23.79
N GLU A 85 -1.24 -14.30 22.68
CA GLU A 85 -0.12 -13.44 22.34
C GLU A 85 -0.60 -12.07 21.85
N PRO A 86 0.04 -10.97 22.29
CA PRO A 86 -0.34 -9.63 21.86
C PRO A 86 0.01 -9.47 20.37
N VAL A 87 -1.00 -9.17 19.56
CA VAL A 87 -0.79 -8.76 18.17
C VAL A 87 -0.22 -7.34 18.16
N PRO A 88 0.90 -7.09 17.46
CA PRO A 88 1.51 -5.77 17.44
C PRO A 88 0.59 -4.75 16.75
N ASP A 89 0.45 -3.57 17.34
CA ASP A 89 -0.32 -2.47 16.77
C ASP A 89 0.28 -1.93 15.47
N ALA A 90 1.59 -2.09 15.30
CA ALA A 90 2.36 -1.66 14.14
C ALA A 90 3.19 -2.84 13.58
N PRO A 91 2.58 -3.73 12.79
CA PRO A 91 3.26 -4.91 12.25
C PRO A 91 4.36 -4.52 11.26
N ASP A 92 5.45 -5.29 11.26
CA ASP A 92 6.51 -5.15 10.26
C ASP A 92 6.06 -5.67 8.87
N ARG A 93 6.89 -5.43 7.86
CA ARG A 93 6.61 -5.81 6.47
C ARG A 93 6.38 -7.32 6.32
N ALA A 94 7.17 -8.13 7.01
CA ALA A 94 7.12 -9.58 6.87
C ALA A 94 5.84 -10.14 7.48
N THR A 95 5.43 -9.59 8.61
CA THR A 95 4.20 -9.91 9.33
C THR A 95 2.98 -9.55 8.50
N LEU A 96 2.90 -8.32 7.97
CA LEU A 96 1.80 -7.94 7.06
C LEU A 96 1.76 -8.83 5.81
N ALA A 97 2.89 -9.06 5.16
CA ALA A 97 2.95 -9.90 3.97
C ALA A 97 2.47 -11.32 4.24
N ARG A 98 2.83 -11.88 5.40
CA ARG A 98 2.36 -13.20 5.86
C ARG A 98 0.85 -13.19 6.08
N TRP A 99 0.33 -12.25 6.87
CA TRP A 99 -1.11 -12.19 7.15
C TRP A 99 -1.95 -12.05 5.87
N TYR A 100 -1.55 -11.18 4.94
CA TYR A 100 -2.26 -11.03 3.66
C TYR A 100 -2.24 -12.32 2.85
N LYS A 101 -1.08 -12.98 2.77
CA LYS A 101 -0.92 -14.25 2.05
C LYS A 101 -1.81 -15.35 2.66
N ASP A 102 -1.80 -15.47 3.97
CA ASP A 102 -2.51 -16.53 4.68
C ASP A 102 -4.03 -16.30 4.64
N PHE A 103 -4.48 -15.05 4.77
CA PHE A 103 -5.90 -14.69 4.60
C PHE A 103 -6.36 -14.92 3.15
N ASP A 104 -5.55 -14.55 2.15
CA ASP A 104 -5.87 -14.80 0.73
C ASP A 104 -5.98 -16.29 0.44
N ALA A 105 -5.10 -17.11 1.04
CA ALA A 105 -5.15 -18.55 0.94
C ALA A 105 -6.42 -19.14 1.59
N LEU A 106 -6.84 -18.61 2.74
CA LEU A 106 -8.07 -18.98 3.41
C LEU A 106 -9.30 -18.68 2.53
N VAL A 107 -9.39 -17.47 1.97
CA VAL A 107 -10.48 -17.06 1.07
C VAL A 107 -10.52 -17.92 -0.19
N ALA A 108 -9.35 -18.27 -0.75
CA ALA A 108 -9.28 -19.19 -1.89
C ALA A 108 -9.77 -20.60 -1.51
N ALA A 109 -9.36 -21.13 -0.35
CA ALA A 109 -9.75 -22.45 0.13
C ALA A 109 -11.26 -22.55 0.45
N ALA A 110 -11.89 -21.46 0.92
CA ALA A 110 -13.32 -21.40 1.22
C ALA A 110 -14.24 -21.71 0.01
N ARG A 111 -13.69 -21.64 -1.21
CA ARG A 111 -14.43 -22.00 -2.44
C ARG A 111 -14.65 -23.50 -2.56
N SER A 112 -13.74 -24.33 -2.04
CA SER A 112 -13.78 -25.79 -2.16
C SER A 112 -13.88 -26.52 -0.81
N SER A 113 -13.59 -25.86 0.31
CA SER A 113 -13.62 -26.45 1.65
C SER A 113 -14.75 -25.85 2.50
N PRO A 114 -15.70 -26.66 2.99
CA PRO A 114 -16.75 -26.22 3.92
C PRO A 114 -16.19 -25.64 5.23
N GLU A 115 -15.07 -26.19 5.73
CA GLU A 115 -14.42 -25.71 6.94
C GLU A 115 -13.82 -24.31 6.75
N ALA A 116 -13.09 -24.10 5.65
CA ALA A 116 -12.56 -22.78 5.32
C ALA A 116 -13.66 -21.77 5.05
N ARG A 117 -14.80 -22.20 4.46
CA ARG A 117 -15.98 -21.37 4.27
C ARG A 117 -16.57 -20.90 5.59
N ALA A 118 -16.80 -21.82 6.52
CA ALA A 118 -17.30 -21.48 7.86
C ALA A 118 -16.35 -20.52 8.60
N ALA A 119 -15.03 -20.68 8.41
CA ALA A 119 -14.04 -19.76 8.97
C ALA A 119 -14.14 -18.36 8.35
N VAL A 120 -14.26 -18.23 7.03
CA VAL A 120 -14.42 -16.92 6.36
C VAL A 120 -15.74 -16.25 6.76
N GLU A 121 -16.85 -17.00 6.78
CA GLU A 121 -18.17 -16.50 7.15
C GLU A 121 -18.18 -15.92 8.57
N ARG A 122 -17.44 -16.53 9.51
CA ARG A 122 -17.30 -16.04 10.88
C ARG A 122 -16.68 -14.64 10.97
N PHE A 123 -15.72 -14.29 10.11
CA PHE A 123 -14.94 -13.04 10.26
C PHE A 123 -15.30 -11.96 9.24
N SER A 124 -15.81 -12.36 8.07
CA SER A 124 -15.92 -11.49 6.91
C SER A 124 -17.05 -10.48 7.03
N GLY A 125 -18.22 -10.91 7.50
CA GLY A 125 -19.49 -10.17 7.33
C GLY A 125 -19.93 -10.01 5.86
N VAL A 126 -19.00 -10.16 4.91
CA VAL A 126 -19.23 -10.12 3.47
C VAL A 126 -19.37 -11.55 2.91
N PRO A 127 -20.40 -11.82 2.09
CA PRO A 127 -20.58 -13.08 1.39
C PRO A 127 -19.34 -13.50 0.58
N LEU A 128 -19.01 -14.81 0.61
CA LEU A 128 -17.80 -15.36 -0.03
C LEU A 128 -17.72 -15.08 -1.54
N ASP A 129 -18.85 -15.03 -2.24
CA ASP A 129 -18.95 -14.74 -3.67
C ASP A 129 -18.57 -13.28 -4.01
N ARG A 130 -18.68 -12.37 -3.05
CA ARG A 130 -18.22 -10.98 -3.16
C ARG A 130 -16.76 -10.77 -2.78
N LEU A 131 -16.09 -11.78 -2.21
CA LEU A 131 -14.67 -11.70 -1.89
C LEU A 131 -13.81 -11.99 -3.13
N PRO A 132 -12.65 -11.31 -3.29
CA PRO A 132 -11.80 -11.50 -4.46
C PRO A 132 -11.27 -12.93 -4.56
N VAL A 133 -11.36 -13.50 -5.78
CA VAL A 133 -10.84 -14.85 -6.07
C VAL A 133 -9.31 -14.87 -5.97
N LYS A 134 -8.66 -13.82 -6.50
CA LYS A 134 -7.21 -13.75 -6.67
C LYS A 134 -6.76 -12.29 -6.57
N PRO A 135 -6.75 -11.72 -5.35
CA PRO A 135 -6.29 -10.36 -5.17
C PRO A 135 -4.78 -10.23 -5.51
N PRO A 136 -4.28 -9.03 -5.84
CA PRO A 136 -2.86 -8.83 -6.10
C PRO A 136 -2.07 -9.10 -4.82
N ALA A 137 -1.01 -9.91 -4.92
CA ALA A 137 -0.19 -10.26 -3.76
C ALA A 137 0.41 -9.01 -3.10
N PHE A 138 0.48 -9.00 -1.77
CA PHE A 138 1.01 -7.85 -1.00
C PHE A 138 2.37 -7.35 -1.51
N SER A 139 3.29 -8.28 -1.82
CA SER A 139 4.62 -7.94 -2.36
C SER A 139 4.56 -7.26 -3.72
N LYS A 140 3.57 -7.59 -4.57
CA LYS A 140 3.36 -6.94 -5.88
C LYS A 140 2.82 -5.52 -5.71
N VAL A 141 1.88 -5.31 -4.79
CA VAL A 141 1.35 -3.97 -4.48
C VAL A 141 2.48 -3.08 -3.94
N CYS A 142 3.30 -3.62 -3.03
CA CYS A 142 4.48 -2.93 -2.52
C CYS A 142 5.45 -2.55 -3.64
N ALA A 143 5.82 -3.49 -4.51
CA ALA A 143 6.70 -3.23 -5.64
C ALA A 143 6.14 -2.16 -6.60
N ALA A 144 4.83 -2.19 -6.87
CA ALA A 144 4.17 -1.20 -7.71
C ALA A 144 4.25 0.21 -7.11
N LEU A 145 3.99 0.35 -5.80
CA LEU A 145 4.14 1.63 -5.09
C LEU A 145 5.57 2.13 -5.11
N HIS A 146 6.56 1.30 -4.76
CA HIS A 146 7.97 1.71 -4.83
C HIS A 146 8.38 2.15 -6.23
N ALA A 147 7.92 1.46 -7.28
CA ALA A 147 8.28 1.74 -8.67
C ALA A 147 7.70 3.06 -9.19
N THR A 148 6.59 3.54 -8.62
CA THR A 148 5.79 4.71 -9.07
C THR A 148 5.89 5.89 -8.11
N CYS A 149 6.95 5.93 -7.31
CA CYS A 149 7.16 6.95 -6.28
C CYS A 149 6.02 7.03 -5.24
N TYR A 150 5.28 5.94 -5.03
CA TYR A 150 4.11 5.86 -4.14
C TYR A 150 2.85 6.55 -4.67
N ASP A 151 2.77 6.82 -5.98
CA ASP A 151 1.54 7.30 -6.62
C ASP A 151 0.50 6.18 -6.66
N ALA A 152 -0.66 6.41 -6.07
CA ALA A 152 -1.71 5.39 -5.99
C ALA A 152 -2.34 5.08 -7.35
N GLY A 153 -2.55 6.09 -8.20
CA GLY A 153 -3.16 5.93 -9.51
C GLY A 153 -2.27 5.12 -10.44
N LEU A 154 -0.99 5.50 -10.53
CA LEU A 154 0.00 4.77 -11.33
C LEU A 154 0.24 3.36 -10.79
N ALA A 155 0.33 3.19 -9.47
CA ALA A 155 0.45 1.85 -8.88
C ALA A 155 -0.77 0.97 -9.24
N ALA A 156 -1.98 1.52 -9.21
CA ALA A 156 -3.19 0.81 -9.61
C ALA A 156 -3.17 0.43 -11.10
N SER A 157 -2.80 1.36 -11.98
CA SER A 157 -2.64 1.10 -13.42
C SER A 157 -1.65 -0.04 -13.71
N ARG A 158 -0.57 -0.14 -12.94
CA ARG A 158 0.42 -1.24 -13.08
C ARG A 158 -0.08 -2.60 -12.57
N LEU A 159 -1.12 -2.60 -11.75
CA LEU A 159 -1.79 -3.80 -11.25
C LEU A 159 -3.01 -4.16 -12.10
N ALA A 160 -3.11 -3.63 -13.32
CA ALA A 160 -4.17 -3.93 -14.29
C ALA A 160 -4.41 -5.45 -14.43
N GLY A 161 -5.68 -5.82 -14.60
CA GLY A 161 -6.13 -7.22 -14.64
C GLY A 161 -6.59 -7.79 -13.29
N ALA A 162 -6.49 -7.02 -12.21
CA ALA A 162 -7.16 -7.29 -10.95
C ALA A 162 -8.41 -6.42 -10.77
N ASP A 163 -9.27 -6.79 -9.82
CA ASP A 163 -10.44 -6.00 -9.43
C ASP A 163 -10.00 -4.60 -8.93
N PRO A 164 -10.47 -3.49 -9.56
CA PRO A 164 -10.09 -2.13 -9.20
C PRO A 164 -10.37 -1.77 -7.74
N ALA A 165 -11.49 -2.21 -7.16
CA ALA A 165 -11.86 -1.89 -5.78
C ALA A 165 -10.89 -2.56 -4.80
N VAL A 166 -10.51 -3.81 -5.08
CA VAL A 166 -9.56 -4.58 -4.26
C VAL A 166 -8.14 -4.02 -4.37
N VAL A 167 -7.75 -3.56 -5.56
CA VAL A 167 -6.48 -2.88 -5.79
C VAL A 167 -6.43 -1.57 -4.99
N ALA A 168 -7.49 -0.75 -5.07
CA ALA A 168 -7.59 0.51 -4.35
C ALA A 168 -7.55 0.31 -2.83
N GLU A 169 -8.31 -0.65 -2.30
CA GLU A 169 -8.31 -1.03 -0.86
C GLU A 169 -6.88 -1.37 -0.39
N ARG A 170 -6.18 -2.26 -1.12
CA ARG A 170 -4.80 -2.67 -0.75
C ARG A 170 -3.77 -1.56 -0.88
N ILE A 171 -3.88 -0.73 -1.92
CA ILE A 171 -2.99 0.43 -2.09
C ILE A 171 -3.20 1.41 -0.94
N GLY A 172 -4.44 1.70 -0.55
CA GLY A 172 -4.76 2.58 0.58
C GLY A 172 -4.16 2.09 1.88
N HIS A 173 -4.38 0.81 2.21
CA HIS A 173 -3.78 0.17 3.38
C HIS A 173 -2.25 0.23 3.38
N LEU A 174 -1.62 -0.11 2.26
CA LEU A 174 -0.17 -0.15 2.18
C LEU A 174 0.45 1.25 2.20
N ARG A 175 -0.19 2.25 1.61
CA ARG A 175 0.24 3.65 1.72
C ARG A 175 0.16 4.15 3.16
N ARG A 176 -0.95 3.88 3.88
CA ARG A 176 -1.06 4.22 5.31
C ARG A 176 0.02 3.56 6.16
N TRP A 177 0.34 2.29 5.87
CA TRP A 177 1.45 1.60 6.52
C TRP A 177 2.80 2.24 6.18
N LEU A 178 3.10 2.49 4.91
CA LEU A 178 4.34 3.16 4.47
C LEU A 178 4.49 4.59 5.00
N ALA A 179 3.37 5.28 5.26
CA ALA A 179 3.33 6.61 5.87
C ALA A 179 3.68 6.59 7.36
N THR A 180 3.57 5.42 8.03
CA THR A 180 3.68 5.27 9.48
C THR A 180 4.66 4.15 9.85
N ALA A 181 4.17 2.99 10.29
CA ALA A 181 4.97 1.86 10.79
C ALA A 181 5.99 1.32 9.76
N GLY A 182 5.65 1.41 8.47
CA GLY A 182 6.48 0.98 7.35
C GLY A 182 7.42 2.04 6.79
N ARG A 183 7.47 3.25 7.36
CA ARG A 183 8.21 4.39 6.81
C ARG A 183 9.69 4.10 6.61
N SER A 184 10.31 3.41 7.55
CA SER A 184 11.71 2.96 7.47
C SER A 184 12.01 1.98 6.32
N THR A 185 10.97 1.39 5.70
CA THR A 185 11.11 0.49 4.55
C THR A 185 11.03 1.22 3.21
N THR A 186 10.69 2.52 3.21
CA THR A 186 10.67 3.35 2.02
C THR A 186 12.10 3.66 1.55
N TRP A 187 12.28 3.92 0.26
CA TRP A 187 13.57 4.41 -0.21
C TRP A 187 13.85 5.84 0.26
N LEU A 188 12.83 6.60 0.69
CA LEU A 188 13.00 7.94 1.26
C LEU A 188 13.80 7.92 2.56
N GLU A 189 13.62 6.90 3.39
CA GLU A 189 14.33 6.72 4.66
C GLU A 189 15.63 5.91 4.52
N ALA A 190 16.05 5.59 3.29
CA ALA A 190 17.35 4.98 3.05
C ALA A 190 18.48 5.94 3.45
N ALA A 191 19.65 5.37 3.75
CA ALA A 191 20.85 6.17 4.01
C ALA A 191 21.11 7.14 2.83
N PRO A 192 21.42 8.42 3.10
CA PRO A 192 21.69 9.39 2.05
C PRO A 192 22.80 8.92 1.12
N ALA A 193 22.58 9.03 -0.18
CA ALA A 193 23.64 8.80 -1.16
C ALA A 193 24.63 9.97 -1.17
N PRO A 194 25.90 9.73 -1.54
CA PRO A 194 26.82 10.81 -1.85
C PRO A 194 26.27 11.69 -2.97
N ASP A 195 26.51 13.00 -2.87
CA ASP A 195 26.15 13.94 -3.93
C ASP A 195 26.85 13.55 -5.24
N PRO A 196 26.12 13.47 -6.37
CA PRO A 196 26.72 13.15 -7.66
C PRO A 196 27.57 14.30 -8.20
N ASP A 197 28.53 13.94 -9.06
CA ASP A 197 29.29 14.91 -9.85
C ASP A 197 28.33 15.80 -10.68
N PRO A 198 28.37 17.14 -10.52
CA PRO A 198 27.53 18.06 -11.30
C PRO A 198 27.64 17.86 -12.81
N ALA A 199 28.82 17.54 -13.35
CA ALA A 199 28.99 17.32 -14.79
C ALA A 199 28.18 16.10 -15.27
N ALA A 200 28.19 15.01 -14.50
CA ALA A 200 27.40 13.82 -14.78
C ALA A 200 25.88 14.09 -14.67
N VAL A 201 25.47 15.02 -13.80
CA VAL A 201 24.06 15.45 -13.73
C VAL A 201 23.67 16.31 -14.93
N GLU A 202 24.55 17.19 -15.39
CA GLU A 202 24.33 18.03 -16.57
C GLU A 202 24.12 17.18 -17.84
N GLU A 203 24.86 16.09 -17.99
CA GLU A 203 24.66 15.12 -19.08
C GLU A 203 23.23 14.52 -19.10
N LEU A 204 22.59 14.36 -17.93
CA LEU A 204 21.25 13.81 -17.81
C LEU A 204 20.13 14.79 -18.14
N LEU A 205 20.42 16.08 -18.34
CA LEU A 205 19.45 17.07 -18.82
C LEU A 205 18.95 16.73 -20.23
N THR A 206 19.73 15.97 -21.00
CA THR A 206 19.31 15.37 -22.26
C THR A 206 19.22 13.86 -22.08
N PRO A 207 18.07 13.32 -21.61
CA PRO A 207 18.00 11.94 -21.15
C PRO A 207 18.32 10.96 -22.29
N PRO A 208 19.18 9.94 -22.03
CA PRO A 208 19.46 8.92 -23.03
C PRO A 208 18.23 8.05 -23.27
N ARG A 209 18.20 7.36 -24.42
CA ARG A 209 17.14 6.37 -24.72
C ARG A 209 17.11 5.22 -23.71
N SER A 210 18.27 4.89 -23.15
CA SER A 210 18.47 3.87 -22.12
C SER A 210 19.50 4.34 -21.12
N PHE A 211 19.25 4.10 -19.84
CA PHE A 211 20.16 4.47 -18.76
C PHE A 211 21.10 3.31 -18.43
N THR A 212 22.38 3.60 -18.22
CA THR A 212 23.30 2.69 -17.54
C THR A 212 23.02 2.66 -16.04
N THR A 213 23.49 1.63 -15.33
CA THR A 213 23.36 1.56 -13.86
C THR A 213 23.96 2.79 -13.16
N GLU A 214 25.08 3.30 -13.67
CA GLU A 214 25.73 4.49 -13.14
C GLU A 214 24.89 5.74 -13.35
N GLN A 215 24.33 5.92 -14.56
CA GLN A 215 23.42 7.02 -14.85
C GLN A 215 22.15 6.98 -13.99
N VAL A 216 21.59 5.78 -13.72
CA VAL A 216 20.44 5.63 -12.81
C VAL A 216 20.81 6.07 -11.39
N ARG A 217 22.00 5.70 -10.89
CA ARG A 217 22.46 6.10 -9.57
C ARG A 217 22.68 7.62 -9.49
N THR A 218 23.31 8.21 -10.50
CA THR A 218 23.48 9.68 -10.61
C THR A 218 22.13 10.38 -10.61
N LEU A 219 21.18 9.89 -11.41
CA LEU A 219 19.82 10.43 -11.49
C LEU A 219 19.12 10.40 -10.13
N PHE A 220 19.15 9.26 -9.42
CA PHE A 220 18.45 9.15 -8.14
C PHE A 220 19.14 9.88 -7.00
N SER A 221 20.47 9.98 -7.01
CA SER A 221 21.16 10.80 -6.03
C SER A 221 20.86 12.30 -6.23
N ALA A 222 20.79 12.76 -7.48
CA ALA A 222 20.40 14.14 -7.80
C ALA A 222 18.93 14.42 -7.47
N LEU A 223 18.00 13.57 -7.90
CA LEU A 223 16.55 13.82 -7.73
C LEU A 223 16.05 13.58 -6.30
N PHE A 224 16.62 12.58 -5.62
CA PHE A 224 16.06 12.04 -4.39
C PHE A 224 17.08 11.87 -3.26
N GLY A 225 18.38 12.00 -3.53
CA GLY A 225 19.44 11.82 -2.52
C GLY A 225 19.59 10.36 -2.06
N VAL A 226 19.25 9.40 -2.93
CA VAL A 226 19.26 7.96 -2.60
C VAL A 226 20.02 7.16 -3.65
N ASP A 227 20.64 6.06 -3.22
CA ASP A 227 21.41 5.16 -4.11
C ASP A 227 20.48 4.27 -4.93
N LYS A 228 19.38 3.83 -4.30
CA LYS A 228 18.34 2.98 -4.90
C LYS A 228 16.99 3.65 -4.69
N GLY A 229 16.27 3.83 -5.80
CA GLY A 229 15.05 4.60 -5.82
C GLY A 229 13.91 3.90 -6.57
N PRO A 230 12.91 4.67 -7.02
CA PRO A 230 11.83 4.18 -7.87
C PRO A 230 12.35 3.69 -9.23
N SER A 231 11.46 3.25 -10.11
CA SER A 231 11.86 2.92 -11.49
C SER A 231 11.99 4.20 -12.33
N VAL A 232 12.99 4.30 -13.22
CA VAL A 232 13.11 5.47 -14.13
C VAL A 232 11.83 5.69 -14.96
N PRO A 233 11.19 4.64 -15.53
CA PRO A 233 9.89 4.82 -16.18
C PRO A 233 8.82 5.38 -15.25
N GLY A 234 8.72 4.91 -14.00
CA GLY A 234 7.73 5.41 -13.05
C GLY A 234 7.98 6.85 -12.59
N VAL A 235 9.23 7.29 -12.52
CA VAL A 235 9.58 8.71 -12.29
C VAL A 235 9.09 9.57 -13.45
N ARG A 236 9.39 9.17 -14.69
CA ARG A 236 8.97 9.90 -15.89
C ARG A 236 7.45 9.90 -16.07
N GLU A 237 6.80 8.78 -15.79
CA GLU A 237 5.34 8.64 -15.85
C GLU A 237 4.64 9.57 -14.85
N ARG A 238 5.19 9.72 -13.64
CA ARG A 238 4.62 10.60 -12.61
C ARG A 238 4.89 12.08 -12.85
N PHE A 239 6.14 12.44 -13.15
CA PHE A 239 6.57 13.85 -13.14
C PHE A 239 6.74 14.44 -14.54
N GLY A 240 6.69 13.61 -15.58
CA GLY A 240 7.03 14.02 -16.94
C GLY A 240 8.52 14.31 -17.13
N ASP A 241 8.96 14.33 -18.39
CA ASP A 241 10.35 14.61 -18.73
C ASP A 241 10.76 16.03 -18.34
N GLU A 242 9.86 16.99 -18.51
CA GLU A 242 10.13 18.39 -18.14
C GLU A 242 10.21 18.59 -16.63
N GLY A 243 9.35 17.91 -15.85
CA GLY A 243 9.42 17.94 -14.39
C GLY A 243 10.72 17.35 -13.85
N VAL A 244 11.17 16.22 -14.44
CA VAL A 244 12.48 15.64 -14.14
C VAL A 244 13.61 16.60 -14.49
N ARG A 245 13.58 17.21 -15.68
CA ARG A 245 14.60 18.18 -16.12
C ARG A 245 14.66 19.39 -15.20
N HIS A 246 13.52 19.98 -14.84
CA HIS A 246 13.46 21.11 -13.90
C HIS A 246 14.05 20.75 -12.53
N ALA A 247 13.79 19.55 -12.03
CA ALA A 247 14.37 19.10 -10.76
C ALA A 247 15.89 18.92 -10.82
N LEU A 248 16.42 18.41 -11.94
CA LEU A 248 17.88 18.33 -12.15
C LEU A 248 18.52 19.72 -12.22
N LEU A 249 17.88 20.69 -12.89
CA LEU A 249 18.34 22.08 -12.92
C LEU A 249 18.31 22.73 -11.52
N ALA A 250 17.28 22.46 -10.72
CA ALA A 250 17.21 22.93 -9.33
C ALA A 250 18.37 22.38 -8.49
N TYR A 251 18.64 21.07 -8.61
CA TYR A 251 19.79 20.43 -7.96
C TYR A 251 21.12 21.07 -8.40
N LEU A 252 21.36 21.25 -9.70
CA LEU A 252 22.59 21.87 -10.20
C LEU A 252 22.81 23.30 -9.69
N LYS A 253 21.72 24.05 -9.51
CA LYS A 253 21.77 25.46 -9.07
C LYS A 253 21.94 25.61 -7.55
N THR A 254 21.28 24.75 -6.76
CA THR A 254 21.08 24.97 -5.32
C THR A 254 21.28 23.72 -4.45
N GLY A 255 21.34 22.53 -5.04
CA GLY A 255 21.33 21.25 -4.34
C GLY A 255 19.94 20.77 -3.89
N GLU A 256 18.89 21.55 -4.17
CA GLU A 256 17.51 21.22 -3.81
C GLU A 256 16.97 19.99 -4.57
N ARG A 257 16.03 19.29 -3.94
CA ARG A 257 15.44 18.02 -4.43
C ARG A 257 13.91 18.08 -4.41
N PRO A 258 13.28 18.94 -5.21
CA PRO A 258 11.84 19.21 -5.12
C PRO A 258 10.96 17.96 -5.34
N LEU A 259 11.39 17.00 -6.17
CA LEU A 259 10.63 15.75 -6.35
C LEU A 259 10.66 14.87 -5.10
N ARG A 260 11.75 14.87 -4.32
CA ARG A 260 11.82 14.16 -3.03
C ARG A 260 10.80 14.74 -2.05
N GLU A 261 10.74 16.05 -1.96
CA GLU A 261 9.82 16.77 -1.07
C GLU A 261 8.37 16.49 -1.44
N THR A 262 8.06 16.54 -2.73
CA THR A 262 6.73 16.20 -3.26
C THR A 262 6.33 14.77 -2.85
N VAL A 263 7.21 13.79 -3.08
CA VAL A 263 6.94 12.39 -2.72
C VAL A 263 6.79 12.21 -1.21
N ALA A 264 7.60 12.90 -0.41
CA ALA A 264 7.53 12.84 1.05
C ALA A 264 6.23 13.46 1.59
N ALA A 265 5.79 14.57 1.01
CA ALA A 265 4.51 15.21 1.34
C ALA A 265 3.34 14.27 1.03
N ASP A 266 3.33 13.64 -0.15
CA ASP A 266 2.27 12.70 -0.56
C ASP A 266 2.21 11.41 0.27
N LEU A 267 3.30 11.08 0.97
CA LEU A 267 3.39 9.96 1.91
C LEU A 267 3.16 10.36 3.36
N THR A 268 2.98 11.64 3.65
CA THR A 268 2.61 12.06 5.00
C THR A 268 1.18 11.61 5.25
N PRO A 269 0.88 10.92 6.37
CA PRO A 269 -0.48 10.54 6.68
C PRO A 269 -1.33 11.82 6.74
N ASP A 270 -2.51 11.77 6.14
CA ASP A 270 -3.50 12.83 6.32
C ASP A 270 -3.68 12.99 7.84
N PRO A 271 -3.50 14.20 8.42
CA PRO A 271 -3.74 14.38 9.84
C PRO A 271 -5.10 13.77 10.15
N ALA A 272 -5.14 12.86 11.13
CA ALA A 272 -6.41 12.30 11.58
C ALA A 272 -7.37 13.48 11.77
N PRO A 273 -8.64 13.39 11.30
CA PRO A 273 -9.60 14.46 11.50
C PRO A 273 -9.53 14.79 12.98
N SER A 274 -9.09 16.02 13.28
CA SER A 274 -8.89 16.42 14.67
C SER A 274 -10.22 16.17 15.37
N PRO A 275 -10.25 15.45 16.51
CA PRO A 275 -11.50 15.21 17.21
C PRO A 275 -12.14 16.57 17.41
N ASP A 276 -13.34 16.75 16.85
CA ASP A 276 -14.00 18.05 16.77
C ASP A 276 -14.01 18.63 18.19
N PRO A 277 -13.26 19.73 18.46
CA PRO A 277 -13.11 20.22 19.83
C PRO A 277 -14.42 20.80 20.38
N ASP A 278 -15.49 20.81 19.58
CA ASP A 278 -16.76 21.49 19.84
C ASP A 278 -17.88 20.56 20.34
N LEU A 279 -17.60 19.28 20.60
CA LEU A 279 -18.42 18.49 21.53
C LEU A 279 -17.88 18.62 22.95
N GLY A 280 -17.75 19.87 23.40
CA GLY A 280 -17.76 20.14 24.84
C GLY A 280 -19.04 19.55 25.45
N PRO A 281 -18.99 19.08 26.70
CA PRO A 281 -20.20 18.63 27.38
C PRO A 281 -21.20 19.78 27.35
N ASP A 282 -22.35 19.56 26.71
CA ASP A 282 -23.45 20.51 26.62
C ASP A 282 -23.77 21.00 28.06
N PRO A 283 -23.42 22.25 28.44
CA PRO A 283 -23.42 22.65 29.84
C PRO A 283 -24.82 22.93 30.38
N ASP A 284 -25.90 22.60 29.66
CA ASP A 284 -27.24 23.15 29.92
C ASP A 284 -28.35 22.11 30.12
N LEU A 285 -28.02 20.97 30.74
CA LEU A 285 -29.02 20.19 31.47
C LEU A 285 -28.89 20.49 32.97
N GLY A 286 -29.25 21.72 33.32
CA GLY A 286 -29.59 22.06 34.69
C GLY A 286 -30.70 21.13 35.21
N PRO A 287 -30.68 20.73 36.49
CA PRO A 287 -31.76 19.94 37.06
C PRO A 287 -33.04 20.79 37.08
N ASP A 288 -34.05 20.40 36.31
CA ASP A 288 -35.43 20.84 36.49
C ASP A 288 -35.85 20.48 37.92
N SER A 289 -35.63 21.44 38.81
CA SER A 289 -36.15 21.47 40.15
C SER A 289 -37.53 22.11 40.11
N ASP A 290 -38.41 21.60 40.95
CA ASP A 290 -39.72 22.16 41.30
C ASP A 290 -40.89 21.99 40.32
N LEU A 291 -41.49 20.80 40.37
CA LEU A 291 -42.95 20.69 40.38
C LEU A 291 -43.40 19.92 41.62
N GLY A 292 -43.70 20.67 42.67
CA GLY A 292 -44.29 20.16 43.91
C GLY A 292 -45.71 19.64 43.71
N PRO A 293 -46.15 18.62 44.46
CA PRO A 293 -47.55 18.25 44.52
C PRO A 293 -48.30 19.19 45.45
N ASP A 294 -49.25 19.92 44.85
CA ASP A 294 -50.24 20.74 45.53
C ASP A 294 -51.03 19.91 46.57
N ALA A 295 -51.15 20.48 47.77
CA ALA A 295 -51.94 19.95 48.85
C ALA A 295 -53.42 20.35 48.70
N GLY A 296 -54.31 19.36 48.68
CA GLY A 296 -55.75 19.54 48.83
C GLY A 296 -56.50 18.38 48.18
N THR A 297 -57.53 17.75 48.74
CA THR A 297 -58.44 18.13 49.81
C THR A 297 -59.13 16.86 50.31
N ARG A 298 -59.36 16.80 51.63
CA ARG A 298 -60.29 15.92 52.36
C ARG A 298 -61.60 15.63 51.61
N LEU A 299 -62.15 14.43 51.77
CA LEU A 299 -63.59 14.23 52.00
C LEU A 299 -63.81 12.92 52.81
N ASP A 300 -64.38 13.10 54.00
CA ASP A 300 -64.91 12.06 54.89
C ASP A 300 -66.29 11.57 54.41
N ALA A 301 -66.59 10.27 54.59
CA ALA A 301 -67.93 9.69 54.85
C ALA A 301 -67.70 8.17 55.12
N SER A 302 -67.89 7.64 56.34
CA SER A 302 -69.16 7.27 57.00
C SER A 302 -70.04 6.32 56.19
#